data_AF-A0AAV7MYB6-F1
#
_entry.id   AF-A0AAV7MYB6-F1
#
_cell.length_a   1.000
_cell.length_b   1.000
_cell.length_c   1.000
_cell.angle_alpha   90.00
_cell.angle_beta   90.00
_cell.angle_gamma   90.00
#
_symmetry.space_group_name_H-M   'P 1'
#
loop_
_entity.id
_entity.type
_entity.pdbx_description
1 polymer ?
#
loop_
_entity_poly.entity_id
_entity_poly.type
_entity_poly.pdbx_seq_one_letter_code
_entity_poly.pdbx_strand_id
1 'polypeptide(L)'
;MAISRALLLLSLLLHCLSVALALSTCQTVDMEMVKRKRIEAIRGQILSKLKLDKPPEVEDEVAPVPEEVMVLYNSTLELIQETQSPKTHEAPEDEYFAKEVQKFNMVEDKGASPACDRRDGDVVIVFDASKLRESVTSEALLYRAELRMLQLSSNNAERSVEQRVELYQCNGRTSQRYLGNKFVRSSVPENVWLSFDVTETVKQWLSGKEEFETFKLSQACSCNATENFKLSIAGFENKRGDMASISKKSQNSPYLLIMSTPAERADHLQSSRRKRALDFEFCSTSEEKNCCVRRLYINFRKDLGWKWIHEPKGYYANVCMGPCPYIWSLDNNQYTKVLALYNQHNPGASASPCCVPQVLEPLPIVYYLGRTPKVEQLSNMVVKSCKCS
;
A
#
# COMPACT_ATOMS: atom_id res chain seq x y z
N MET A 1 39.68 22.56 -60.62
CA MET A 1 38.31 22.07 -60.34
C MET A 1 38.25 20.89 -59.37
N ALA A 2 39.17 19.91 -59.42
CA ALA A 2 39.13 18.73 -58.55
C ALA A 2 39.34 19.03 -57.04
N ILE A 3 40.25 19.97 -56.71
CA ILE A 3 40.60 20.30 -55.31
C ILE A 3 39.43 20.99 -54.57
N SER A 4 38.68 21.86 -55.26
CA SER A 4 37.49 22.52 -54.71
C SER A 4 36.36 21.52 -54.42
N ARG A 5 36.19 20.50 -55.26
CA ARG A 5 35.22 19.42 -55.02
C ARG A 5 35.62 18.52 -53.85
N ALA A 6 36.92 18.26 -53.67
CA ALA A 6 37.43 17.50 -52.54
C ALA A 6 37.24 18.23 -51.21
N LEU A 7 37.48 19.55 -51.17
CA LEU A 7 37.23 20.40 -49.99
C LEU A 7 35.75 20.49 -49.63
N LEU A 8 34.86 20.59 -50.63
CA LEU A 8 33.42 20.55 -50.43
C LEU A 8 32.95 19.21 -49.87
N LEU A 9 33.45 18.09 -50.41
CA LEU A 9 33.15 16.75 -49.91
C LEU A 9 33.66 16.52 -48.48
N LEU A 10 34.87 17.02 -48.16
CA LEU A 10 35.42 16.95 -46.81
C LEU A 10 34.59 17.79 -45.83
N SER A 11 34.13 18.98 -46.24
CA SER A 11 33.28 19.84 -45.42
C SER A 11 31.89 19.24 -45.17
N LEU A 12 31.33 18.54 -46.17
CA LEU A 12 30.07 17.80 -46.05
C LEU A 12 30.25 16.58 -45.13
N LEU A 13 31.37 15.85 -45.24
CA LEU A 13 31.68 14.72 -44.38
C LEU A 13 31.87 15.15 -42.92
N LEU A 14 32.56 16.27 -42.66
CA LEU A 14 32.68 16.83 -41.31
C LEU A 14 31.33 17.31 -40.76
N HIS A 15 30.48 17.92 -41.58
CA HIS A 15 29.12 18.29 -41.17
C HIS A 15 28.27 17.06 -40.86
N CYS A 16 28.31 16.02 -41.70
CA CYS A 16 27.60 14.76 -41.42
C CYS A 16 28.10 14.07 -40.15
N LEU A 17 29.40 14.11 -39.84
CA LEU A 17 29.95 13.58 -38.59
C LEU A 17 29.45 14.36 -37.35
N SER A 18 29.39 15.69 -37.44
CA SER A 18 28.87 16.55 -36.36
C SER A 18 27.36 16.34 -36.11
N VAL A 19 26.58 16.11 -37.17
CA VAL A 19 25.14 15.83 -37.09
C VAL A 19 24.88 14.42 -36.56
N ALA A 20 25.71 13.43 -36.92
CA ALA A 20 25.62 12.08 -36.37
C ALA A 20 25.94 12.03 -34.86
N LEU A 21 26.90 12.84 -34.40
CA LEU A 21 27.21 13.00 -32.96
C LEU A 21 26.10 13.76 -32.20
N ALA A 22 25.36 14.65 -32.86
CA ALA A 22 24.22 15.36 -32.28
C ALA A 22 22.92 14.52 -32.23
N LEU A 23 22.82 13.43 -33.00
CA LEU A 23 21.65 12.54 -33.06
C LEU A 23 21.79 11.28 -32.17
N SER A 24 22.89 11.15 -31.43
CA SER A 24 23.12 10.09 -30.45
C SER A 24 22.68 10.56 -29.06
N THR A 25 21.37 10.59 -28.78
CA THR A 25 20.83 10.97 -27.45
C THR A 25 20.83 9.83 -26.44
N CYS A 26 21.60 8.76 -26.62
CA CYS A 26 21.85 7.79 -25.56
C CYS A 26 23.26 8.01 -25.01
N GLN A 27 23.37 8.96 -24.08
CA GLN A 27 24.52 9.02 -23.18
C GLN A 27 24.58 7.67 -22.45
N THR A 28 25.67 6.92 -22.59
CA THR A 28 25.89 5.71 -21.79
C THR A 28 26.00 6.15 -20.35
N VAL A 29 24.91 6.02 -19.61
CA VAL A 29 24.86 6.38 -18.20
C VAL A 29 25.75 5.39 -17.44
N ASP A 30 26.75 5.90 -16.73
CA ASP A 30 27.59 5.10 -15.85
C ASP A 30 26.71 4.50 -14.73
N MET A 31 26.42 3.21 -14.88
CA MET A 31 25.55 2.47 -13.98
C MET A 31 26.13 2.39 -12.56
N GLU A 32 27.44 2.51 -12.37
CA GLU A 32 28.07 2.50 -11.06
C GLU A 32 27.86 3.83 -10.33
N MET A 33 27.97 4.95 -11.06
CA MET A 33 27.60 6.27 -10.56
C MET A 33 26.10 6.34 -10.20
N VAL A 34 25.22 5.78 -11.04
CA VAL A 34 23.77 5.72 -10.76
C VAL A 34 23.48 4.87 -9.53
N LYS A 35 24.11 3.69 -9.41
CA LYS A 35 23.97 2.81 -8.25
C LYS A 35 24.40 3.53 -6.97
N ARG A 36 25.56 4.18 -6.97
CA ARG A 36 26.06 4.93 -5.80
C ARG A 36 25.10 6.05 -5.38
N LYS A 37 24.63 6.85 -6.35
CA LYS A 37 23.63 7.91 -6.08
C LYS A 37 22.32 7.34 -5.54
N ARG A 38 21.85 6.20 -6.08
CA ARG A 38 20.63 5.54 -5.61
C ARG A 38 20.78 4.99 -4.20
N ILE A 39 21.93 4.41 -3.86
CA ILE A 39 22.22 3.91 -2.50
C ILE A 39 22.16 5.05 -1.48
N GLU A 40 22.75 6.20 -1.80
CA GLU A 40 22.69 7.38 -0.92
C GLU A 40 21.25 7.91 -0.76
N ALA A 41 20.47 7.94 -1.84
CA ALA A 41 19.05 8.30 -1.78
C ALA A 41 18.24 7.32 -0.91
N ILE A 42 18.48 6.00 -1.06
CA ILE A 42 17.82 4.97 -0.25
C ILE A 42 18.20 5.12 1.22
N ARG A 43 19.48 5.39 1.53
CA ARG A 43 19.95 5.59 2.91
C ARG A 43 19.17 6.72 3.60
N GLY A 44 19.05 7.88 2.95
CA GLY A 44 18.27 8.99 3.49
C GLY A 44 16.78 8.66 3.56
N GLN A 45 16.24 7.92 2.58
CA GLN A 45 14.83 7.50 2.58
C GLN A 45 14.50 6.62 3.79
N ILE A 46 15.34 5.61 4.10
CA ILE A 46 15.14 4.72 5.25
C ILE A 46 15.16 5.51 6.56
N LEU A 47 16.20 6.32 6.77
CA LEU A 47 16.36 7.12 7.97
C LEU A 47 15.18 8.07 8.17
N SER A 48 14.71 8.74 7.10
CA SER A 48 13.54 9.61 7.16
C SER A 48 12.24 8.86 7.43
N LYS A 49 12.01 7.70 6.81
CA LYS A 49 10.83 6.86 7.10
C LYS A 49 10.77 6.42 8.56
N LEU A 50 11.94 6.16 9.15
CA LEU A 50 12.10 5.81 10.57
C LEU A 50 12.15 7.03 11.51
N LYS A 51 12.21 8.25 10.97
CA LYS A 51 12.45 9.50 11.72
C LYS A 51 13.75 9.50 12.53
N LEU A 52 14.83 9.03 11.93
CA LEU A 52 16.16 9.02 12.51
C LEU A 52 17.08 9.99 11.76
N ASP A 53 17.82 10.82 12.49
CA ASP A 53 18.81 11.75 11.89
C ASP A 53 20.10 11.04 11.46
N LYS A 54 20.49 10.01 12.23
CA LYS A 54 21.64 9.14 11.95
C LYS A 54 21.28 7.69 12.28
N PRO A 55 21.98 6.70 11.70
CA PRO A 55 21.85 5.32 12.14
C PRO A 55 22.08 5.20 13.66
N PRO A 56 21.29 4.37 14.37
CA PRO A 56 21.49 4.11 15.78
C PRO A 56 22.85 3.44 16.02
N GLU A 57 23.43 3.68 17.19
CA GLU A 57 24.70 3.08 17.59
C GLU A 57 24.47 1.59 17.87
N VAL A 58 25.32 0.74 17.28
CA VAL A 58 25.22 -0.72 17.40
C VAL A 58 26.30 -1.15 18.38
N GLU A 59 25.93 -1.92 19.41
CA GLU A 59 26.90 -2.59 20.28
C GLU A 59 27.60 -3.72 19.50
N ASP A 60 28.90 -3.91 19.71
CA ASP A 60 29.75 -4.81 18.90
C ASP A 60 29.31 -6.29 18.95
N GLU A 61 28.48 -6.67 19.92
CA GLU A 61 27.83 -7.99 19.98
C GLU A 61 26.37 -7.92 19.52
N VAL A 62 26.12 -8.32 18.27
CA VAL A 62 24.76 -8.45 17.75
C VAL A 62 24.11 -9.66 18.41
N ALA A 63 23.36 -9.42 19.48
CA ALA A 63 22.52 -10.44 20.12
C ALA A 63 21.57 -11.07 19.07
N PRO A 64 21.33 -12.39 19.13
CA PRO A 64 20.38 -13.03 18.23
C PRO A 64 18.99 -12.40 18.41
N VAL A 65 18.32 -12.11 17.30
CA VAL A 65 16.97 -11.54 17.32
C VAL A 65 16.02 -12.52 17.99
N PRO A 66 15.19 -12.07 18.97
CA PRO A 66 14.22 -12.94 19.63
C PRO A 66 13.28 -13.62 18.62
N GLU A 67 12.93 -14.88 18.91
CA GLU A 67 12.10 -15.69 18.02
C GLU A 67 10.73 -15.04 17.76
N GLU A 68 10.16 -14.37 18.76
CA GLU A 68 8.88 -13.66 18.65
C GLU A 68 8.92 -12.55 17.60
N VAL A 69 10.05 -11.84 17.49
CA VAL A 69 10.27 -10.77 16.50
C VAL A 69 10.46 -11.36 15.11
N MET A 70 11.17 -12.48 15.00
CA MET A 70 11.33 -13.20 13.73
C MET A 70 10.01 -13.76 13.20
N VAL A 71 9.14 -14.27 14.08
CA VAL A 71 7.78 -14.72 13.72
C VAL A 71 6.94 -13.56 13.18
N LEU A 72 7.03 -12.39 13.80
CA LEU A 72 6.36 -11.18 13.31
C LEU A 72 6.87 -10.80 11.92
N TYR A 73 8.20 -10.75 11.72
CA TYR A 73 8.82 -10.43 10.43
C TYR A 73 8.36 -11.40 9.32
N ASN A 74 8.42 -12.71 9.56
CA ASN A 74 7.98 -13.71 8.59
C ASN A 74 6.50 -13.55 8.23
N SER A 75 5.65 -13.28 9.23
CA SER A 75 4.22 -13.01 9.01
C SER A 75 3.97 -11.77 8.14
N THR A 76 4.81 -10.72 8.27
CA THR A 76 4.70 -9.54 7.40
C THR A 76 5.15 -9.81 5.97
N LEU A 77 6.20 -10.61 5.77
CA LEU A 77 6.68 -10.98 4.44
C LEU A 77 5.64 -11.80 3.66
N GLU A 78 5.05 -12.80 4.32
CA GLU A 78 3.99 -13.63 3.72
C GLU A 78 2.79 -12.77 3.31
N LEU A 79 2.38 -11.82 4.16
CA LEU A 79 1.31 -10.89 3.81
C LEU A 79 1.63 -10.05 2.56
N ILE A 80 2.85 -9.53 2.48
CA ILE A 80 3.27 -8.71 1.33
C ILE A 80 3.23 -9.54 0.05
N GLN A 81 3.65 -10.81 0.10
CA GLN A 81 3.62 -11.72 -1.05
C GLN A 81 2.18 -12.06 -1.49
N GLU A 82 1.28 -12.36 -0.55
CA GLU A 82 -0.13 -12.66 -0.82
C GLU A 82 -0.89 -11.45 -1.39
N THR A 83 -0.51 -10.24 -0.98
CA THR A 83 -1.20 -9.00 -1.34
C THR A 83 -0.63 -8.37 -2.62
N GLN A 84 0.27 -9.04 -3.35
CA GLN A 84 0.75 -8.63 -4.69
C GLN A 84 -0.37 -8.71 -5.75
N SER A 85 -1.42 -7.93 -5.54
CA SER A 85 -2.32 -7.44 -6.55
C SER A 85 -1.92 -5.98 -6.81
N PRO A 86 -1.89 -5.52 -8.08
CA PRO A 86 -1.71 -4.11 -8.37
C PRO A 86 -2.99 -3.39 -7.93
N LYS A 87 -3.15 -3.12 -6.63
CA LYS A 87 -4.20 -2.21 -6.16
C LYS A 87 -3.77 -0.80 -6.56
N THR A 88 -4.32 -0.34 -7.67
CA THR A 88 -4.46 1.08 -7.99
C THR A 88 -5.43 1.70 -6.98
N HIS A 89 -4.97 1.97 -5.76
CA HIS A 89 -5.67 2.87 -4.86
C HIS A 89 -4.69 3.93 -4.35
N GLU A 90 -5.24 5.14 -4.24
CA GLU A 90 -4.60 6.36 -3.78
C GLU A 90 -3.85 6.09 -2.47
N ALA A 91 -2.52 6.21 -2.53
CA ALA A 91 -1.68 6.21 -1.34
C ALA A 91 -1.78 7.58 -0.66
N PRO A 92 -2.51 7.75 0.47
CA PRO A 92 -2.46 8.99 1.24
C PRO A 92 -1.03 9.29 1.71
N GLU A 93 -0.71 10.57 1.95
CA GLU A 93 0.60 11.02 2.45
C GLU A 93 0.99 10.32 3.77
N ASP A 94 0.01 9.87 4.54
CA ASP A 94 0.17 9.05 5.75
C ASP A 94 0.92 7.73 5.50
N GLU A 95 1.02 7.24 4.26
CA GLU A 95 1.76 6.02 3.89
C GLU A 95 3.28 6.19 3.82
N TYR A 96 3.78 7.43 3.83
CA TYR A 96 5.22 7.63 3.68
C TYR A 96 6.01 7.11 4.87
N PHE A 97 5.59 7.41 6.10
CA PHE A 97 6.32 6.99 7.31
C PHE A 97 6.18 5.50 7.57
N ALA A 98 7.26 4.91 8.11
CA ALA A 98 7.25 3.51 8.51
C ALA A 98 6.13 3.24 9.52
N LYS A 99 5.45 2.11 9.35
CA LYS A 99 4.45 1.60 10.27
C LYS A 99 5.10 0.62 11.22
N GLU A 100 4.79 0.77 12.50
CA GLU A 100 5.11 -0.26 13.47
C GLU A 100 4.14 -1.41 13.28
N VAL A 101 4.66 -2.63 13.29
CA VAL A 101 3.87 -3.84 13.14
C VAL A 101 3.84 -4.55 14.47
N GLN A 102 2.66 -4.97 14.91
CA GLN A 102 2.47 -5.70 16.15
C GLN A 102 1.53 -6.90 15.92
N LYS A 103 1.79 -7.99 16.64
CA LYS A 103 1.01 -9.24 16.60
C LYS A 103 0.28 -9.41 17.92
N PHE A 104 -1.05 -9.53 17.85
CA PHE A 104 -1.91 -9.80 19.00
C PHE A 104 -2.54 -11.18 18.85
N ASN A 105 -2.14 -12.12 19.69
CA ASN A 105 -2.71 -13.46 19.69
C ASN A 105 -4.12 -13.47 20.30
N MET A 106 -4.96 -14.40 19.84
CA MET A 106 -6.27 -14.62 20.46
C MET A 106 -6.14 -15.05 21.93
N VAL A 107 -7.19 -14.81 22.71
CA VAL A 107 -7.28 -15.17 24.12
C VAL A 107 -8.28 -16.30 24.31
N GLU A 108 -8.08 -17.14 25.32
CA GLU A 108 -9.07 -18.15 25.69
C GLU A 108 -10.35 -17.50 26.23
N ASP A 109 -11.48 -17.93 25.69
CA ASP A 109 -12.80 -17.49 26.15
C ASP A 109 -13.11 -18.08 27.53
N LYS A 110 -12.83 -17.31 28.58
CA LYS A 110 -13.15 -17.66 29.98
C LYS A 110 -14.60 -17.32 30.37
N GLY A 111 -15.48 -17.07 29.40
CA GLY A 111 -16.87 -16.68 29.64
C GLY A 111 -17.10 -15.18 29.84
N ALA A 112 -16.07 -14.35 29.60
CA ALA A 112 -16.12 -12.89 29.68
C ALA A 112 -16.35 -12.20 28.32
N SER A 113 -16.31 -12.95 27.21
CA SER A 113 -16.49 -12.41 25.86
C SER A 113 -17.99 -12.17 25.54
N PRO A 114 -18.32 -11.22 24.64
CA PRO A 114 -19.68 -11.10 24.12
C PRO A 114 -20.11 -12.46 23.57
N ALA A 115 -21.10 -13.06 24.22
CA ALA A 115 -21.56 -14.38 23.83
C ALA A 115 -21.99 -14.33 22.36
N CYS A 116 -21.32 -15.07 21.49
CA CYS A 116 -21.78 -15.29 20.11
C CYS A 116 -22.69 -16.52 20.12
N ASP A 117 -23.78 -16.49 19.36
CA ASP A 117 -24.47 -17.73 19.00
C ASP A 117 -23.51 -18.66 18.23
N ARG A 118 -23.35 -19.89 18.70
CA ARG A 118 -22.39 -20.88 18.21
C ARG A 118 -23.14 -22.06 17.60
N ARG A 119 -22.93 -22.29 16.30
CA ARG A 119 -23.33 -23.53 15.64
C ARG A 119 -22.18 -24.53 15.62
N ASP A 120 -22.52 -25.80 15.44
CA ASP A 120 -21.50 -26.83 15.25
C ASP A 120 -20.67 -26.52 13.99
N GLY A 121 -19.36 -26.46 14.14
CA GLY A 121 -18.42 -26.04 13.08
C GLY A 121 -18.08 -24.54 13.02
N ASP A 122 -18.72 -23.68 13.83
CA ASP A 122 -18.33 -22.26 13.92
C ASP A 122 -17.01 -22.09 14.70
N VAL A 123 -16.15 -21.20 14.21
CA VAL A 123 -14.89 -20.83 14.89
C VAL A 123 -15.05 -19.45 15.51
N VAL A 124 -14.91 -19.37 16.83
CA VAL A 124 -15.05 -18.12 17.58
C VAL A 124 -13.68 -17.68 18.11
N ILE A 125 -13.27 -16.48 17.72
CA ILE A 125 -11.94 -15.93 18.00
C ILE A 125 -12.12 -14.68 18.86
N VAL A 126 -11.58 -14.70 20.08
CA VAL A 126 -11.71 -13.62 21.05
C VAL A 126 -10.38 -12.87 21.17
N PHE A 127 -10.46 -11.54 21.19
CA PHE A 127 -9.32 -10.66 21.43
C PHE A 127 -9.56 -9.76 22.64
N ASP A 128 -8.48 -9.46 23.33
CA ASP A 128 -8.43 -8.47 24.40
C ASP A 128 -8.15 -7.10 23.79
N ALA A 129 -9.21 -6.30 23.68
CA ALA A 129 -9.15 -4.96 23.11
C ALA A 129 -8.47 -3.96 24.05
N SER A 130 -8.28 -4.26 25.34
CA SER A 130 -7.53 -3.40 26.24
C SER A 130 -6.06 -3.30 25.85
N LYS A 131 -5.42 -4.43 25.54
CA LYS A 131 -4.04 -4.51 25.02
C LYS A 131 -3.87 -3.81 23.67
N LEU A 132 -4.91 -3.81 22.85
CA LEU A 132 -4.93 -3.06 21.58
C LEU A 132 -4.93 -1.54 21.82
N ARG A 133 -5.67 -1.06 22.83
CA ARG A 133 -5.71 0.36 23.18
C ARG A 133 -4.45 0.85 23.89
N GLU A 134 -3.80 -0.02 24.66
CA GLU A 134 -2.49 0.28 25.28
C GLU A 134 -1.40 0.49 24.22
N SER A 135 -1.43 -0.30 23.15
CA SER A 135 -0.44 -0.25 22.07
C SER A 135 -0.74 0.80 20.99
N VAL A 136 -2.02 1.01 20.67
CA VAL A 136 -2.47 2.01 19.69
C VAL A 136 -3.35 3.03 20.39
N THR A 137 -2.78 4.19 20.72
CA THR A 137 -3.42 5.24 21.52
C THR A 137 -4.67 5.86 20.87
N SER A 138 -4.77 5.84 19.53
CA SER A 138 -5.90 6.44 18.80
C SER A 138 -6.19 5.71 17.50
N GLU A 139 -7.48 5.63 17.12
CA GLU A 139 -7.93 5.03 15.86
C GLU A 139 -7.34 5.72 14.60
N ALA A 140 -6.96 7.00 14.70
CA ALA A 140 -6.38 7.76 13.59
C ALA A 140 -4.96 7.27 13.24
N LEU A 141 -4.28 6.63 14.19
CA LEU A 141 -2.94 6.09 14.02
C LEU A 141 -2.93 4.71 13.37
N LEU A 142 -4.09 4.03 13.34
CA LEU A 142 -4.24 2.71 12.77
C LEU A 142 -4.28 2.79 11.24
N TYR A 143 -3.24 2.24 10.61
CA TYR A 143 -3.13 2.19 9.15
C TYR A 143 -3.87 0.98 8.57
N ARG A 144 -3.56 -0.22 9.08
CA ARG A 144 -4.13 -1.48 8.58
C ARG A 144 -4.21 -2.50 9.71
N ALA A 145 -5.29 -3.27 9.75
CA ALA A 145 -5.41 -4.42 10.65
C ALA A 145 -5.91 -5.65 9.88
N GLU A 146 -5.23 -6.77 10.07
CA GLU A 146 -5.59 -8.03 9.42
C GLU A 146 -5.72 -9.17 10.41
N LEU A 147 -6.83 -9.91 10.31
CA LEU A 147 -7.04 -11.15 11.04
C LEU A 147 -6.42 -12.30 10.26
N ARG A 148 -5.40 -12.94 10.81
CA ARG A 148 -4.70 -14.08 10.20
C ARG A 148 -4.98 -15.37 10.97
N MET A 149 -5.23 -16.44 10.23
CA MET A 149 -5.47 -17.78 10.77
C MET A 149 -4.88 -18.84 9.83
N LEU A 150 -4.34 -19.91 10.38
CA LEU A 150 -3.72 -20.98 9.61
C LEU A 150 -4.71 -22.11 9.38
N GLN A 151 -5.07 -22.35 8.12
CA GLN A 151 -5.75 -23.56 7.70
C GLN A 151 -4.73 -24.71 7.68
N LEU A 152 -5.08 -25.81 8.34
CA LEU A 152 -4.23 -26.99 8.41
C LEU A 152 -4.40 -27.87 7.17
N SER A 153 -3.30 -28.51 6.75
CA SER A 153 -3.32 -29.47 5.66
C SER A 153 -4.19 -30.68 6.00
N SER A 154 -4.82 -31.22 4.96
CA SER A 154 -5.66 -32.41 5.06
C SER A 154 -5.45 -33.24 3.82
N ASN A 155 -5.22 -34.55 4.01
CA ASN A 155 -4.86 -35.48 2.95
C ASN A 155 -6.07 -36.08 2.21
N ASN A 156 -7.29 -35.60 2.47
CA ASN A 156 -8.52 -36.11 1.85
C ASN A 156 -8.86 -35.35 0.55
N ALA A 157 -7.94 -35.38 -0.43
CA ALA A 157 -8.06 -34.64 -1.68
C ALA A 157 -9.29 -35.02 -2.53
N GLU A 158 -9.75 -36.28 -2.43
CA GLU A 158 -10.87 -36.84 -3.21
C GLU A 158 -12.25 -36.22 -2.87
N ARG A 159 -12.38 -35.49 -1.75
CA ARG A 159 -13.60 -34.77 -1.35
C ARG A 159 -13.33 -33.28 -1.09
N SER A 160 -12.37 -32.69 -1.79
CA SER A 160 -12.07 -31.26 -1.65
C SER A 160 -13.21 -30.40 -2.21
N VAL A 161 -14.15 -30.05 -1.35
CA VAL A 161 -15.23 -29.12 -1.67
C VAL A 161 -14.76 -27.70 -1.36
N GLU A 162 -14.95 -26.80 -2.33
CA GLU A 162 -14.79 -25.37 -2.13
C GLU A 162 -16.05 -24.80 -1.49
N GLN A 163 -15.87 -24.15 -0.34
CA GLN A 163 -16.97 -23.63 0.45
C GLN A 163 -16.74 -22.16 0.77
N ARG A 164 -17.83 -21.38 0.74
CA ARG A 164 -17.81 -19.99 1.18
C ARG A 164 -17.83 -19.93 2.71
N VAL A 165 -16.81 -19.33 3.29
CA VAL A 165 -16.75 -18.96 4.71
C VAL A 165 -16.99 -17.47 4.87
N GLU A 166 -17.65 -17.10 5.96
CA GLU A 166 -18.09 -15.74 6.25
C GLU A 166 -17.58 -15.33 7.63
N LEU A 167 -17.04 -14.12 7.71
CA LEU A 167 -16.53 -13.52 8.92
C LEU A 167 -17.53 -12.50 9.46
N TYR A 168 -17.79 -12.58 10.76
CA TYR A 168 -18.71 -11.72 11.50
C TYR A 168 -18.02 -11.14 12.73
N GLN A 169 -18.42 -9.93 13.13
CA GLN A 169 -18.17 -9.36 14.45
C GLN A 169 -19.40 -9.63 15.33
N CYS A 170 -19.21 -10.07 16.57
CA CYS A 170 -20.30 -10.25 17.52
C CYS A 170 -20.42 -9.03 18.46
N ASN A 171 -21.61 -8.43 18.49
CA ASN A 171 -21.94 -7.31 19.39
C ASN A 171 -22.98 -7.78 20.43
N GLY A 172 -22.71 -8.94 21.07
CA GLY A 172 -23.61 -9.62 22.00
C GLY A 172 -24.30 -10.88 21.43
N ARG A 173 -25.20 -11.50 22.23
CA ARG A 173 -25.82 -12.82 21.92
C ARG A 173 -26.54 -12.91 20.60
N THR A 174 -27.24 -11.85 20.22
CA THR A 174 -28.18 -11.88 19.09
C THR A 174 -27.77 -10.95 17.95
N SER A 175 -26.78 -10.09 18.15
CA SER A 175 -26.36 -9.11 17.14
C SER A 175 -25.00 -9.49 16.57
N GLN A 176 -24.98 -9.78 15.28
CA GLN A 176 -23.77 -10.11 14.52
C GLN A 176 -23.70 -9.20 13.30
N ARG A 177 -22.52 -8.61 13.07
CA ARG A 177 -22.25 -7.76 11.90
C ARG A 177 -21.39 -8.51 10.91
N TYR A 178 -21.85 -8.64 9.68
CA TYR A 178 -21.07 -9.22 8.59
C TYR A 178 -19.88 -8.33 8.22
N LEU A 179 -18.70 -8.93 8.03
CA LEU A 179 -17.47 -8.23 7.66
C LEU A 179 -16.96 -8.61 6.27
N GLY A 180 -17.05 -9.89 5.90
CA GLY A 180 -16.51 -10.36 4.62
C GLY A 180 -16.66 -11.85 4.43
N ASN A 181 -16.28 -12.33 3.23
CA ASN A 181 -16.27 -13.75 2.90
C ASN A 181 -14.99 -14.14 2.16
N LYS A 182 -14.69 -15.43 2.16
CA LYS A 182 -13.69 -16.07 1.29
C LYS A 182 -14.18 -17.44 0.85
N PHE A 183 -13.75 -17.88 -0.32
CA PHE A 183 -13.90 -19.27 -0.75
C PHE A 183 -12.67 -20.05 -0.30
N VAL A 184 -12.90 -21.16 0.41
CA VAL A 184 -11.86 -21.98 1.02
C VAL A 184 -12.14 -23.44 0.70
N ARG A 185 -11.10 -24.20 0.35
CA ARG A 185 -11.21 -25.63 0.11
C ARG A 185 -11.14 -26.40 1.42
N SER A 186 -11.97 -27.43 1.58
CA SER A 186 -11.97 -28.28 2.79
C SER A 186 -10.63 -29.01 3.01
N SER A 187 -9.96 -29.38 1.92
CA SER A 187 -8.68 -30.10 1.93
C SER A 187 -7.63 -29.30 1.17
N VAL A 188 -6.50 -29.03 1.81
CA VAL A 188 -5.33 -28.38 1.21
C VAL A 188 -4.08 -29.26 1.44
N PRO A 189 -3.18 -29.37 0.45
CA PRO A 189 -2.01 -30.26 0.54
C PRO A 189 -0.97 -29.76 1.55
N GLU A 190 -0.90 -28.46 1.76
CA GLU A 190 0.00 -27.78 2.69
C GLU A 190 -0.82 -26.81 3.55
N ASN A 191 -0.25 -26.37 4.68
CA ASN A 191 -0.92 -25.39 5.53
C ASN A 191 -1.02 -24.05 4.79
N VAL A 192 -2.19 -23.41 4.83
CA VAL A 192 -2.47 -22.18 4.09
C VAL A 192 -2.91 -21.08 5.05
N TRP A 193 -2.32 -19.89 4.94
CA TRP A 193 -2.78 -18.73 5.69
C TRP A 193 -4.04 -18.12 5.07
N LEU A 194 -5.01 -17.82 5.92
CA LEU A 194 -6.20 -17.05 5.58
C LEU A 194 -6.11 -15.69 6.28
N SER A 195 -6.21 -14.62 5.51
CA SER A 195 -6.24 -13.23 5.99
C SER A 195 -7.60 -12.56 5.75
N PHE A 196 -8.06 -11.72 6.67
CA PHE A 196 -9.21 -10.83 6.46
C PHE A 196 -8.84 -9.41 6.84
N ASP A 197 -9.14 -8.45 5.96
CA ASP A 197 -8.99 -7.03 6.28
C ASP A 197 -10.09 -6.62 7.26
N VAL A 198 -9.70 -6.33 8.49
CA VAL A 198 -10.60 -5.95 9.60
C VAL A 198 -10.27 -4.55 10.11
N THR A 199 -9.61 -3.73 9.28
CA THR A 199 -9.12 -2.39 9.65
C THR A 199 -10.23 -1.52 10.25
N GLU A 200 -11.39 -1.47 9.61
CA GLU A 200 -12.52 -0.65 10.09
C GLU A 200 -13.08 -1.16 11.42
N THR A 201 -13.15 -2.49 11.60
CA THR A 201 -13.63 -3.10 12.83
C THR A 201 -12.70 -2.80 14.00
N VAL A 202 -11.38 -2.91 13.79
CA VAL A 202 -10.39 -2.62 14.84
C VAL A 202 -10.37 -1.12 15.18
N LYS A 203 -10.59 -0.22 14.23
CA LYS A 203 -10.80 1.22 14.53
C LYS A 203 -11.97 1.41 15.50
N GLN A 204 -13.08 0.73 15.25
CA GLN A 204 -14.23 0.78 16.15
C GLN A 204 -13.90 0.26 17.55
N TRP A 205 -13.11 -0.81 17.68
CA TRP A 205 -12.69 -1.36 18.98
C TRP A 205 -11.77 -0.41 19.77
N LEU A 206 -10.94 0.36 19.07
CA LEU A 206 -10.09 1.39 19.69
C LEU A 206 -10.92 2.55 20.25
N SER A 207 -12.03 2.90 19.60
CA SER A 207 -13.00 3.90 20.09
C SER A 207 -13.95 3.36 21.17
N GLY A 208 -14.09 2.04 21.24
CA GLY A 208 -14.99 1.33 22.15
C GLY A 208 -14.47 1.24 23.58
N LYS A 209 -15.35 0.81 24.49
CA LYS A 209 -15.04 0.62 25.92
C LYS A 209 -14.96 -0.85 26.34
N GLU A 210 -15.39 -1.76 25.47
CA GLU A 210 -15.41 -3.19 25.77
C GLU A 210 -13.98 -3.73 25.92
N GLU A 211 -13.77 -4.59 26.92
CA GLU A 211 -12.47 -5.22 27.17
C GLU A 211 -12.21 -6.36 26.20
N PHE A 212 -13.25 -7.14 25.88
CA PHE A 212 -13.16 -8.29 24.99
C PHE A 212 -14.04 -8.11 23.77
N GLU A 213 -13.47 -8.39 22.61
CA GLU A 213 -14.14 -8.31 21.33
C GLU A 213 -14.02 -9.64 20.60
N THR A 214 -15.05 -10.00 19.82
CA THR A 214 -15.17 -11.35 19.28
C THR A 214 -15.47 -11.35 17.78
N PHE A 215 -14.68 -12.14 17.05
CA PHE A 215 -14.98 -12.54 15.69
C PHE A 215 -15.58 -13.95 15.64
N LYS A 216 -16.49 -14.17 14.70
CA LYS A 216 -17.03 -15.48 14.37
C LYS A 216 -16.80 -15.78 12.90
N LEU A 217 -16.13 -16.89 12.62
CA LEU A 217 -16.03 -17.46 11.29
C LEU A 217 -17.04 -18.60 11.17
N SER A 218 -17.92 -18.52 10.18
CA SER A 218 -18.97 -19.50 9.97
C SER A 218 -19.06 -19.90 8.50
N GLN A 219 -19.53 -21.11 8.23
CA GLN A 219 -19.89 -21.52 6.89
C GLN A 219 -21.11 -20.70 6.43
N ALA A 220 -21.07 -20.21 5.18
CA ALA A 220 -22.21 -19.54 4.58
C ALA A 220 -23.42 -20.48 4.57
N CYS A 221 -24.57 -19.99 5.04
CA CYS A 221 -25.83 -20.74 4.94
C CYS A 221 -26.19 -20.93 3.46
N SER A 222 -26.05 -22.15 2.96
CA SER A 222 -26.67 -22.56 1.71
C SER A 222 -27.93 -23.34 2.05
N CYS A 223 -29.07 -22.95 1.46
CA CYS A 223 -30.36 -23.61 1.68
C CYS A 223 -30.36 -25.11 1.27
N ASN A 224 -29.32 -25.57 0.58
CA ASN A 224 -29.15 -26.95 0.10
C ASN A 224 -28.01 -27.72 0.81
N ALA A 225 -27.52 -27.27 1.96
CA ALA A 225 -26.34 -27.88 2.58
C ALA A 225 -26.65 -29.27 3.20
N THR A 226 -26.32 -30.33 2.46
CA THR A 226 -26.29 -31.73 2.92
C THR A 226 -24.88 -32.21 3.31
N GLU A 227 -23.88 -31.32 3.33
CA GLU A 227 -22.49 -31.71 3.54
C GLU A 227 -21.89 -31.06 4.79
N ASN A 228 -21.37 -31.93 5.68
CA ASN A 228 -20.60 -31.54 6.86
C ASN A 228 -19.23 -30.99 6.41
N PHE A 229 -19.17 -29.71 6.06
CA PHE A 229 -17.91 -29.02 5.81
C PHE A 229 -17.20 -28.76 7.15
N LYS A 230 -16.00 -29.32 7.33
CA LYS A 230 -15.18 -29.13 8.53
C LYS A 230 -13.86 -28.47 8.19
N LEU A 231 -13.76 -27.17 8.48
CA LEU A 231 -12.52 -26.42 8.35
C LEU A 231 -11.64 -26.64 9.59
N SER A 232 -10.42 -27.14 9.40
CA SER A 232 -9.46 -27.32 10.50
C SER A 232 -8.54 -26.10 10.58
N ILE A 233 -8.70 -25.31 11.64
CA ILE A 233 -7.90 -24.12 11.92
C ILE A 233 -6.96 -24.41 13.08
N ALA A 234 -5.69 -24.04 12.95
CA ALA A 234 -4.71 -24.14 14.04
C ALA A 234 -5.22 -23.42 15.31
N GLY A 235 -5.01 -24.00 16.49
CA GLY A 235 -5.51 -23.47 17.76
C GLY A 235 -6.94 -23.89 18.14
N PHE A 236 -7.72 -24.46 17.21
CA PHE A 236 -9.07 -24.99 17.47
C PHE A 236 -9.18 -26.52 17.37
N GLU A 237 -8.04 -27.23 17.36
CA GLU A 237 -8.02 -28.68 17.31
C GLU A 237 -8.46 -29.30 18.66
N ASN A 238 -9.44 -30.21 18.62
CA ASN A 238 -9.82 -31.02 19.79
C ASN A 238 -8.77 -32.13 20.04
N LYS A 239 -7.64 -31.79 20.67
CA LYS A 239 -6.65 -32.77 21.11
C LYS A 239 -6.96 -33.30 22.51
N ARG A 240 -6.65 -34.57 22.74
CA ARG A 240 -6.95 -35.30 23.99
C ARG A 240 -5.94 -34.92 25.08
N GLY A 241 -6.45 -34.57 26.27
CA GLY A 241 -5.67 -34.46 27.52
C GLY A 241 -4.41 -33.59 27.43
N ASP A 242 -3.25 -34.21 27.64
CA ASP A 242 -1.96 -33.55 27.87
C ASP A 242 -1.39 -32.81 26.64
N MET A 243 -1.86 -33.15 25.42
CA MET A 243 -1.47 -32.45 24.20
C MET A 243 -2.28 -31.19 23.92
N ALA A 244 -3.44 -31.00 24.58
CA ALA A 244 -4.28 -29.82 24.39
C ALA A 244 -3.55 -28.55 24.85
N SER A 245 -2.80 -28.63 25.95
CA SER A 245 -2.02 -27.51 26.49
C SER A 245 -0.84 -27.11 25.58
N ILE A 246 -0.26 -28.08 24.86
CA ILE A 246 0.86 -27.86 23.92
C ILE A 246 0.34 -27.32 22.58
N SER A 247 -0.78 -27.82 22.05
CA SER A 247 -1.40 -27.28 20.83
C SER A 247 -2.00 -25.90 21.04
N LYS A 248 -2.51 -25.59 22.23
CA LYS A 248 -2.98 -24.25 22.61
C LYS A 248 -1.85 -23.23 22.78
N LYS A 249 -0.63 -23.69 23.07
CA LYS A 249 0.60 -22.86 23.07
C LYS A 249 1.27 -22.77 21.70
N SER A 250 0.71 -23.39 20.66
CA SER A 250 1.30 -23.28 19.32
C SER A 250 1.27 -21.84 18.83
N GLN A 251 2.40 -21.33 18.33
CA GLN A 251 2.59 -19.95 17.82
C GLN A 251 1.63 -19.55 16.67
N ASN A 252 0.83 -20.50 16.18
CA ASN A 252 0.01 -20.40 14.97
C ASN A 252 -1.50 -20.28 15.26
N SER A 253 -1.91 -20.07 16.51
CA SER A 253 -3.29 -19.68 16.82
C SER A 253 -3.65 -18.37 16.08
N PRO A 254 -4.93 -18.14 15.71
CA PRO A 254 -5.32 -16.90 15.07
C PRO A 254 -4.88 -15.66 15.82
N TYR A 255 -4.44 -14.66 15.07
CA TYR A 255 -3.91 -13.42 15.60
C TYR A 255 -4.30 -12.23 14.73
N LEU A 256 -4.29 -11.05 15.33
CA LEU A 256 -4.39 -9.78 14.63
C LEU A 256 -3.01 -9.25 14.33
N LEU A 257 -2.75 -8.94 13.06
CA LEU A 257 -1.57 -8.21 12.62
C LEU A 257 -1.96 -6.74 12.42
N ILE A 258 -1.41 -5.87 13.26
CA ILE A 258 -1.76 -4.45 13.28
C ILE A 258 -0.56 -3.64 12.81
N MET A 259 -0.83 -2.70 11.90
CA MET A 259 0.12 -1.73 11.40
C MET A 259 -0.34 -0.33 11.83
N SER A 260 0.43 0.33 12.68
CA SER A 260 0.09 1.65 13.22
C SER A 260 1.25 2.63 13.08
N THR A 261 0.93 3.92 13.20
CA THR A 261 1.94 4.98 13.30
C THR A 261 2.14 5.30 14.78
N PRO A 262 3.35 5.12 15.35
CA PRO A 262 3.59 5.37 16.77
C PRO A 262 3.34 6.84 17.14
N ALA A 263 2.89 7.07 18.38
CA ALA A 263 2.53 8.39 18.88
C ALA A 263 3.68 9.42 18.75
N GLU A 264 4.91 9.01 19.05
CA GLU A 264 6.13 9.82 18.88
C GLU A 264 6.31 10.32 17.43
N ARG A 265 5.85 9.54 16.45
CA ARG A 265 5.88 9.94 15.04
C ARG A 265 4.64 10.75 14.66
N ALA A 266 3.57 10.70 15.45
CA ALA A 266 2.29 11.30 15.14
C ALA A 266 2.09 12.71 15.70
N ASP A 267 2.95 13.19 16.59
CA ASP A 267 2.86 14.55 17.16
C ASP A 267 2.84 15.67 16.09
N HIS A 268 3.35 15.40 14.88
CA HIS A 268 3.27 16.29 13.71
C HIS A 268 2.08 16.02 12.77
N LEU A 269 1.40 14.87 12.89
CA LEU A 269 0.18 14.53 12.13
C LEU A 269 -1.09 15.13 12.78
N GLN A 270 -0.98 15.57 14.05
CA GLN A 270 -2.06 16.21 14.82
C GLN A 270 -2.44 17.62 14.31
N SER A 271 -1.78 18.14 13.26
CA SER A 271 -2.35 19.24 12.49
C SER A 271 -3.60 18.72 11.76
N SER A 272 -4.74 18.90 12.42
CA SER A 272 -6.13 18.51 12.10
C SER A 272 -6.68 18.98 10.73
N ARG A 273 -5.90 18.83 9.67
CA ARG A 273 -6.43 18.75 8.32
C ARG A 273 -5.71 17.59 7.68
N ARG A 274 -6.48 16.53 7.40
CA ARG A 274 -6.21 15.59 6.32
C ARG A 274 -5.75 16.44 5.13
N LYS A 275 -4.44 16.61 4.91
CA LYS A 275 -3.93 17.20 3.69
C LYS A 275 -4.35 16.17 2.66
N ARG A 276 -5.46 16.47 2.00
CA ARG A 276 -5.98 15.67 0.90
C ARG A 276 -4.83 15.55 -0.09
N ALA A 277 -4.79 14.46 -0.86
CA ALA A 277 -3.88 14.37 -1.99
C ALA A 277 -3.80 15.72 -2.70
N LEU A 278 -2.65 16.11 -3.25
CA LEU A 278 -2.42 17.36 -4.00
C LEU A 278 -3.33 17.43 -5.25
N ASP A 279 -4.61 17.54 -4.97
CA ASP A 279 -5.73 17.52 -5.86
C ASP A 279 -5.91 18.94 -6.38
N PHE A 280 -6.72 19.05 -7.43
CA PHE A 280 -6.96 20.31 -8.08
C PHE A 280 -7.53 21.38 -7.10
N GLU A 281 -8.31 20.99 -6.09
CA GLU A 281 -8.96 21.92 -5.16
C GLU A 281 -7.95 22.54 -4.17
N PHE A 282 -7.01 21.75 -3.68
CA PHE A 282 -5.90 22.22 -2.85
C PHE A 282 -4.94 23.11 -3.65
N CYS A 283 -4.53 22.63 -4.82
CA CYS A 283 -3.56 23.29 -5.70
C CYS A 283 -4.03 24.62 -6.33
N SER A 284 -5.33 24.88 -6.35
CA SER A 284 -5.91 26.11 -6.90
C SER A 284 -6.14 27.21 -5.87
N THR A 285 -6.13 26.87 -4.59
CA THR A 285 -6.36 27.80 -3.48
C THR A 285 -5.05 28.26 -2.82
N SER A 286 -3.98 27.46 -2.90
CA SER A 286 -2.63 27.85 -2.47
C SER A 286 -1.77 28.28 -3.67
N GLU A 287 -1.01 29.37 -3.53
CA GLU A 287 0.15 29.64 -4.40
C GLU A 287 1.31 28.69 -4.04
N GLU A 288 1.06 27.38 -4.11
CA GLU A 288 2.06 26.34 -3.84
C GLU A 288 3.20 26.50 -4.85
N LYS A 289 4.45 26.63 -4.38
CA LYS A 289 5.61 26.69 -5.30
C LYS A 289 6.18 25.31 -5.65
N ASN A 290 5.71 24.24 -4.99
CA ASN A 290 6.17 22.86 -5.15
C ASN A 290 5.36 22.10 -6.22
N CYS A 291 5.71 20.84 -6.47
CA CYS A 291 5.01 19.96 -7.41
C CYS A 291 3.50 19.89 -7.13
N CYS A 292 2.69 20.29 -8.11
CA CYS A 292 1.26 20.46 -7.94
C CYS A 292 0.55 20.46 -9.29
N VAL A 293 -0.74 20.13 -9.31
CA VAL A 293 -1.57 20.09 -10.52
C VAL A 293 -1.88 21.52 -10.97
N ARG A 294 -1.58 21.84 -12.22
CA ARG A 294 -1.91 23.13 -12.86
C ARG A 294 -2.98 22.94 -13.92
N ARG A 295 -3.92 23.89 -13.97
CA ARG A 295 -4.97 23.87 -15.01
C ARG A 295 -4.36 24.10 -16.38
N LEU A 296 -4.67 23.18 -17.28
CA LEU A 296 -4.36 23.32 -18.69
C LEU A 296 -5.59 22.87 -19.49
N TYR A 297 -6.23 23.83 -20.15
CA TYR A 297 -7.31 23.54 -21.10
C TYR A 297 -6.70 23.39 -22.49
N ILE A 298 -7.00 22.27 -23.15
CA ILE A 298 -6.61 22.01 -24.53
C ILE A 298 -7.86 22.07 -25.40
N ASN A 299 -7.88 23.02 -26.33
CA ASN A 299 -8.88 23.09 -27.37
C ASN A 299 -8.37 22.36 -28.62
N PHE A 300 -9.07 21.31 -29.04
CA PHE A 300 -8.63 20.48 -30.17
C PHE A 300 -8.43 21.29 -31.44
N ARG A 301 -9.27 22.30 -31.68
CA ARG A 301 -9.21 23.11 -32.90
C ARG A 301 -8.13 24.18 -32.84
N LYS A 302 -8.00 24.88 -31.71
CA LYS A 302 -7.09 26.02 -31.56
C LYS A 302 -5.65 25.57 -31.30
N ASP A 303 -5.45 24.60 -30.43
CA ASP A 303 -4.12 24.24 -29.92
C ASP A 303 -3.50 23.07 -30.70
N LEU A 304 -4.34 22.13 -31.18
CA LEU A 304 -3.89 20.96 -31.96
C LEU A 304 -4.24 21.04 -33.45
N GLY A 305 -5.07 21.99 -33.88
CA GLY A 305 -5.53 22.11 -35.26
C GLY A 305 -6.48 20.98 -35.71
N TRP A 306 -6.96 20.15 -34.79
CA TRP A 306 -7.81 19.00 -35.07
C TRP A 306 -9.27 19.41 -35.24
N LYS A 307 -9.85 19.03 -36.37
CA LYS A 307 -11.27 19.24 -36.71
C LYS A 307 -12.08 17.94 -36.77
N TRP A 308 -11.41 16.80 -36.61
CA TRP A 308 -11.99 15.46 -36.79
C TRP A 308 -12.64 14.92 -35.50
N ILE A 309 -12.18 15.38 -34.32
CA ILE A 309 -12.86 15.13 -33.05
C ILE A 309 -14.10 16.03 -32.99
N HIS A 310 -15.27 15.41 -32.92
CA HIS A 310 -16.55 16.10 -32.89
C HIS A 310 -16.90 16.53 -31.48
N GLU A 311 -16.85 15.64 -30.49
CA GLU A 311 -17.06 15.97 -29.08
C GLU A 311 -16.02 15.26 -28.19
N PRO A 312 -15.53 15.90 -27.11
CA PRO A 312 -15.73 17.32 -26.77
C PRO A 312 -14.92 18.25 -27.69
N LYS A 313 -15.22 19.56 -27.71
CA LYS A 313 -14.41 20.56 -28.46
C LYS A 313 -13.03 20.84 -27.85
N GLY A 314 -12.87 20.47 -26.59
CA GLY A 314 -11.66 20.63 -25.81
C GLY A 314 -11.90 20.15 -24.39
N TYR A 315 -10.84 19.94 -23.63
CA TYR A 315 -10.92 19.36 -22.30
C TYR A 315 -9.80 19.91 -21.41
N TYR A 316 -9.98 19.78 -20.09
CA TYR A 316 -8.93 20.09 -19.13
C TYR A 316 -8.00 18.90 -18.98
N ALA A 317 -6.87 18.92 -19.68
CA ALA A 317 -5.84 17.90 -19.54
C ALA A 317 -5.12 18.02 -18.19
N ASN A 318 -4.95 19.26 -17.71
CA ASN A 318 -4.10 19.61 -16.58
C ASN A 318 -2.64 19.13 -16.75
N VAL A 319 -1.73 19.65 -15.94
CA VAL A 319 -0.31 19.27 -16.01
C VAL A 319 0.30 19.28 -14.63
N CYS A 320 1.21 18.33 -14.38
CA CYS A 320 2.04 18.34 -13.18
C CYS A 320 3.22 19.27 -13.39
N MET A 321 3.31 20.31 -12.54
CA MET A 321 4.40 21.27 -12.63
C MET A 321 4.82 21.75 -11.25
N GLY A 322 6.13 21.79 -11.05
CA GLY A 322 6.77 22.31 -9.85
C GLY A 322 8.02 21.53 -9.50
N PRO A 323 8.93 22.11 -8.70
CA PRO A 323 10.06 21.40 -8.13
C PRO A 323 9.56 20.31 -7.17
N CYS A 324 10.20 19.15 -7.27
CA CYS A 324 10.09 18.08 -6.31
C CYS A 324 11.39 18.07 -5.49
N PRO A 325 11.48 18.85 -4.40
CA PRO A 325 12.54 18.59 -3.44
C PRO A 325 12.31 17.19 -2.85
N TYR A 326 13.38 16.50 -2.44
CA TYR A 326 13.22 15.28 -1.67
C TYR A 326 12.36 15.58 -0.43
N ILE A 327 11.47 14.64 -0.07
CA ILE A 327 10.36 14.75 0.90
C ILE A 327 10.77 15.32 2.28
N TRP A 328 12.07 15.44 2.59
CA TRP A 328 12.60 16.08 3.80
C TRP A 328 12.45 17.62 3.85
N SER A 329 11.86 18.25 2.83
CA SER A 329 11.74 19.71 2.70
C SER A 329 10.34 20.27 2.94
N LEU A 330 9.35 19.47 3.34
CA LEU A 330 7.96 19.92 3.47
C LEU A 330 7.51 19.90 4.93
N ASP A 331 7.92 20.93 5.68
CA ASP A 331 6.97 21.75 6.45
C ASP A 331 7.62 23.05 6.95
N ASN A 332 6.89 24.15 6.74
CA ASN A 332 7.12 25.46 7.35
C ASN A 332 7.00 25.33 8.88
N ASN A 333 8.07 24.94 9.58
CA ASN A 333 8.70 25.82 10.59
C ASN A 333 9.90 25.22 11.33
N GLN A 334 10.25 23.93 11.25
CA GLN A 334 11.42 23.41 12.03
C GLN A 334 12.20 22.24 11.38
N TYR A 335 12.41 22.22 10.05
CA TYR A 335 13.26 21.21 9.38
C TYR A 335 14.43 21.76 8.55
N THR A 336 14.90 22.97 8.85
CA THR A 336 16.00 23.67 8.14
C THR A 336 17.37 22.98 8.25
N LYS A 337 17.53 21.97 9.11
CA LYS A 337 18.82 21.27 9.31
C LYS A 337 19.06 20.15 8.29
N VAL A 338 18.03 19.44 7.85
CA VAL A 338 18.19 18.24 6.98
C VAL A 338 18.49 18.63 5.52
N LEU A 339 17.87 19.70 5.02
CA LEU A 339 18.16 20.25 3.69
C LEU A 339 19.57 20.86 3.60
N ALA A 340 20.05 21.50 4.68
CA ALA A 340 21.41 22.03 4.76
C ALA A 340 22.46 20.91 4.77
N LEU A 341 22.23 19.83 5.51
CA LEU A 341 23.15 18.68 5.59
C LEU A 341 23.29 17.93 4.26
N TYR A 342 22.20 17.76 3.49
CA TYR A 342 22.27 17.09 2.18
C TYR A 342 22.93 17.96 1.10
N ASN A 343 22.58 19.25 1.03
CA ASN A 343 23.22 20.19 0.10
C ASN A 343 24.72 20.39 0.37
N GLN A 344 25.15 20.25 1.62
CA GLN A 344 26.57 20.30 2.00
C GLN A 344 27.32 19.00 1.64
N HIS A 345 26.63 17.86 1.58
CA HIS A 345 27.25 16.55 1.36
C HIS A 345 27.22 16.05 -0.09
N ASN A 346 26.28 16.48 -0.96
CA ASN A 346 26.29 16.02 -2.36
C ASN A 346 25.56 16.93 -3.39
N PRO A 347 26.20 18.02 -3.87
CA PRO A 347 25.62 18.94 -4.86
C PRO A 347 25.34 18.31 -6.25
N GLY A 348 25.88 17.12 -6.53
CA GLY A 348 25.84 16.46 -7.85
C GLY A 348 25.03 15.17 -7.92
N ALA A 349 24.28 14.81 -6.87
CA ALA A 349 23.45 13.61 -6.79
C ALA A 349 22.17 13.76 -7.64
N SER A 350 22.33 13.69 -8.96
CA SER A 350 21.26 13.77 -9.95
C SER A 350 20.38 12.52 -10.00
N ALA A 351 19.45 12.39 -9.07
CA ALA A 351 18.19 11.67 -9.25
C ALA A 351 17.04 12.46 -8.62
N SER A 352 17.01 13.77 -8.89
CA SER A 352 15.95 14.66 -8.38
C SER A 352 14.59 14.07 -8.73
N PRO A 353 13.66 13.92 -7.77
CA PRO A 353 12.37 13.35 -8.07
C PRO A 353 11.67 14.20 -9.12
N CYS A 354 10.92 13.56 -10.01
CA CYS A 354 10.17 14.25 -11.05
C CYS A 354 8.73 14.47 -10.57
N CYS A 355 8.17 15.64 -10.91
CA CYS A 355 6.75 15.91 -10.70
C CYS A 355 5.95 15.20 -11.79
N VAL A 356 5.36 14.05 -11.46
CA VAL A 356 4.67 13.18 -12.41
C VAL A 356 3.20 12.98 -12.01
N PRO A 357 2.30 12.66 -12.96
CA PRO A 357 0.93 12.35 -12.64
C PRO A 357 0.82 11.06 -11.81
N GLN A 358 0.00 11.08 -10.76
CA GLN A 358 -0.31 9.92 -9.93
C GLN A 358 -1.65 9.31 -10.34
N VAL A 359 -2.70 10.12 -10.37
CA VAL A 359 -4.05 9.69 -10.79
C VAL A 359 -4.39 10.36 -12.10
N LEU A 360 -4.76 9.53 -13.07
CA LEU A 360 -5.15 9.95 -14.41
C LEU A 360 -6.56 9.44 -14.71
N GLU A 361 -7.39 10.31 -15.25
CA GLU A 361 -8.73 9.98 -15.70
C GLU A 361 -8.78 9.79 -17.22
N PRO A 362 -9.63 8.88 -17.70
CA PRO A 362 -9.86 8.69 -19.11
C PRO A 362 -10.73 9.81 -19.72
N LEU A 363 -10.58 10.04 -21.04
CA LEU A 363 -11.38 11.01 -21.80
C LEU A 363 -12.21 10.29 -22.89
N PRO A 364 -13.55 10.33 -22.82
CA PRO A 364 -14.39 9.89 -23.92
C PRO A 364 -14.37 10.90 -25.07
N ILE A 365 -14.27 10.39 -26.31
CA ILE A 365 -14.30 11.19 -27.54
C ILE A 365 -15.28 10.61 -28.55
N VAL A 366 -15.79 11.48 -29.42
CA VAL A 366 -16.64 11.13 -30.56
C VAL A 366 -16.00 11.62 -31.84
N TYR A 367 -15.86 10.73 -32.82
CA TYR A 367 -15.34 11.06 -34.14
C TYR A 367 -15.97 10.19 -35.22
N TYR A 368 -15.75 10.54 -36.49
CA TYR A 368 -16.24 9.77 -37.64
C TYR A 368 -15.08 9.07 -38.36
N LEU A 369 -15.27 7.81 -38.72
CA LEU A 369 -14.45 7.10 -39.69
C LEU A 369 -15.25 6.93 -40.98
N GLY A 370 -15.04 7.84 -41.94
CA GLY A 370 -15.88 7.89 -43.14
C GLY A 370 -17.31 8.34 -42.80
N ARG A 371 -18.28 7.42 -42.86
CA ARG A 371 -19.69 7.69 -42.55
C ARG A 371 -20.14 7.10 -41.21
N THR A 372 -19.31 6.32 -40.52
CA THR A 372 -19.68 5.68 -39.25
C THR A 372 -19.21 6.53 -38.06
N PRO A 373 -20.13 6.94 -37.16
CA PRO A 373 -19.74 7.58 -35.92
C PRO A 373 -19.16 6.53 -34.97
N LYS A 374 -18.07 6.87 -34.28
CA LYS A 374 -17.46 6.07 -33.24
C LYS A 374 -17.34 6.87 -31.95
N VAL A 375 -17.56 6.17 -30.84
CA VAL A 375 -17.35 6.67 -29.48
C VAL A 375 -16.29 5.79 -28.85
N GLU A 376 -15.18 6.39 -28.45
CA GLU A 376 -14.05 5.68 -27.87
C GLU A 376 -13.57 6.42 -26.62
N GLN A 377 -13.01 5.68 -25.68
CA GLN A 377 -12.51 6.21 -24.42
C GLN A 377 -11.00 6.08 -24.38
N LEU A 378 -10.31 7.23 -24.36
CA LEU A 378 -8.87 7.30 -24.27
C LEU A 378 -8.46 7.19 -22.80
N SER A 379 -7.61 6.23 -22.45
CA SER A 379 -7.08 6.12 -21.09
C SER A 379 -6.05 7.20 -20.81
N ASN A 380 -5.92 7.57 -19.53
CA ASN A 380 -4.83 8.41 -19.01
C ASN A 380 -4.71 9.81 -19.63
N MET A 381 -5.82 10.51 -19.86
CA MET A 381 -5.85 11.79 -20.57
C MET A 381 -5.96 13.03 -19.67
N VAL A 382 -6.57 12.89 -18.49
CA VAL A 382 -6.84 14.01 -17.57
C VAL A 382 -6.05 13.81 -16.28
N VAL A 383 -5.16 14.73 -15.94
CA VAL A 383 -4.41 14.68 -14.68
C VAL A 383 -5.29 15.14 -13.52
N LYS A 384 -5.46 14.29 -12.50
CA LYS A 384 -6.20 14.61 -11.26
C LYS A 384 -5.31 14.94 -10.08
N SER A 385 -4.20 14.22 -9.93
CA SER A 385 -3.23 14.45 -8.87
C SER A 385 -1.81 14.22 -9.37
N CYS A 386 -0.87 14.90 -8.74
CA CYS A 386 0.57 14.81 -9.02
C CYS A 386 1.30 14.26 -7.80
N LYS A 387 2.43 13.58 -8.06
CA LYS A 387 3.36 13.13 -7.03
C LYS A 387 4.79 13.38 -7.45
N CYS A 388 5.68 13.38 -6.46
CA CYS A 388 7.11 13.32 -6.67
C CYS A 388 7.57 11.86 -6.66
N SER A 389 8.18 11.39 -7.76
CA SER A 389 8.69 10.01 -7.88
C SER A 389 10.11 9.92 -8.41
#